data_AF-A0AAW2RFM8-F1
#
_entry.id   AF-A0AAW2RFM8-F1
#
_cell.length_a   1.000
_cell.length_b   1.000
_cell.length_c   1.000
_cell.angle_alpha   90.00
_cell.angle_beta   90.00
_cell.angle_gamma   90.00
#
_symmetry.space_group_name_H-M   'P 1'
#
loop_
_entity.id
_entity.type
_entity.pdbx_description
1 polymer ?
#
loop_
_entity_poly.entity_id
_entity_poly.type
_entity_poly.pdbx_seq_one_letter_code
_entity_poly.pdbx_strand_id
1 'polypeptide(L)'
;MPISPIPHFTFADTYDQVLDLIQNPTAYGFKVSNASCCNVDTKLGGLCLPNSKVCSNRSDYVFWDAFHPSDAANAVLAEHFFNTIFSRSPSPAPMPSQ
;
A
#
# COMPACT_ATOMS: atom_id res chain seq x y z
N MET A 1 -39.41 13.10 -3.51
CA MET A 1 -38.07 12.68 -3.99
C MET A 1 -37.27 12.24 -2.79
N PRO A 2 -36.72 11.01 -2.73
CA PRO A 2 -35.90 10.59 -1.61
C PRO A 2 -34.59 11.39 -1.62
N ILE A 3 -34.20 11.86 -0.44
CA ILE A 3 -32.96 12.61 -0.21
C ILE A 3 -31.81 11.63 -0.42
N SER A 4 -30.91 11.91 -1.36
CA SER A 4 -29.71 11.08 -1.56
C SER A 4 -28.84 11.15 -0.30
N PRO A 5 -28.27 10.03 0.19
CA PRO A 5 -27.42 10.06 1.38
C PRO A 5 -26.22 11.00 1.19
N ILE A 6 -25.86 11.72 2.25
CA ILE A 6 -24.71 12.62 2.29
C ILE A 6 -23.44 11.75 2.11
N PRO A 7 -22.51 12.12 1.22
CA PRO A 7 -21.28 11.38 1.03
C PRO A 7 -20.43 11.39 2.30
N HIS A 8 -19.92 10.23 2.68
CA HIS A 8 -18.94 10.08 3.76
C HIS A 8 -17.53 9.99 3.15
N PHE A 9 -16.63 10.86 3.62
CA PHE A 9 -15.24 10.88 3.16
C PHE A 9 -14.32 10.43 4.29
N THR A 10 -13.35 9.59 3.95
CA THR A 10 -12.26 9.22 4.87
C THR A 10 -10.93 9.50 4.20
N PHE A 11 -9.99 10.05 4.97
CA PHE A 11 -8.61 10.22 4.56
C PHE A 11 -7.78 9.01 5.03
N ALA A 12 -7.01 8.43 4.11
CA ALA A 12 -6.06 7.36 4.38
C ALA A 12 -4.67 7.86 3.96
N ASP A 13 -3.82 8.15 4.95
CA ASP A 13 -2.43 8.51 4.65
C ASP A 13 -1.63 7.25 4.34
N THR A 14 -1.28 7.07 3.07
CA THR A 14 -0.51 5.92 2.62
C THR A 14 0.99 6.12 2.74
N TYR A 15 1.47 7.35 2.86
CA TYR A 15 2.90 7.65 2.80
C TYR A 15 3.64 7.02 3.97
N ASP A 16 3.21 7.29 5.19
CA ASP A 16 3.86 6.80 6.40
C ASP A 16 3.85 5.27 6.48
N GLN A 17 2.73 4.64 6.10
CA GLN A 17 2.59 3.17 6.13
C GLN A 17 3.46 2.48 5.09
N VAL A 18 3.52 3.02 3.87
CA VAL A 18 4.39 2.50 2.82
C VAL A 18 5.86 2.72 3.20
N LEU A 19 6.20 3.89 3.75
CA LEU A 19 7.57 4.18 4.18
C LEU A 19 8.04 3.23 5.29
N ASP A 20 7.19 2.97 6.28
CA ASP A 20 7.51 2.01 7.35
C ASP A 20 7.69 0.59 6.81
N LEU A 21 6.85 0.15 5.86
CA LEU A 21 6.99 -1.14 5.20
C LEU A 21 8.32 -1.24 4.41
N ILE A 22 8.79 -0.15 3.81
CA ILE A 22 10.09 -0.10 3.11
C ILE A 22 11.27 -0.12 4.09
N GLN A 23 11.18 0.63 5.19
CA GLN A 23 12.26 0.78 6.18
C GLN A 23 12.37 -0.42 7.12
N ASN A 24 11.24 -1.05 7.46
CA ASN A 24 11.12 -2.16 8.40
C ASN A 24 10.46 -3.41 7.79
N PRO A 25 10.91 -3.90 6.61
CA PRO A 25 10.21 -4.94 5.85
C PRO A 25 10.03 -6.26 6.62
N THR A 26 11.00 -6.61 7.49
CA THR A 26 10.98 -7.85 8.27
C THR A 26 9.90 -7.86 9.34
N ALA A 27 9.48 -6.69 9.85
CA ALA A 27 8.35 -6.59 10.77
C ALA A 27 7.03 -7.02 10.11
N TYR A 28 6.97 -6.96 8.78
CA TYR A 28 5.82 -7.32 7.97
C TYR A 28 6.01 -8.64 7.21
N GLY A 29 7.08 -9.39 7.48
CA GLY A 29 7.36 -10.68 6.84
C GLY A 29 8.07 -10.60 5.47
N PHE A 30 8.47 -9.41 5.01
CA PHE A 30 9.27 -9.24 3.80
C PHE A 30 10.77 -9.37 4.09
N LYS A 31 11.53 -9.80 3.09
CA LYS A 31 12.99 -9.93 3.15
C LYS A 31 13.72 -8.88 2.32
N VAL A 32 13.08 -8.37 1.27
CA VAL A 32 13.69 -7.46 0.30
C VAL A 32 12.80 -6.25 0.05
N SER A 33 13.28 -5.05 0.38
CA SER A 33 12.59 -3.78 0.12
C SER A 33 13.35 -2.83 -0.81
N ASN A 34 14.56 -3.18 -1.23
CA ASN A 34 15.45 -2.34 -2.04
C ASN A 34 15.66 -2.86 -3.47
N ALA A 35 14.89 -3.86 -3.88
CA ALA A 35 14.92 -4.42 -5.23
C ALA A 35 13.51 -4.90 -5.63
N SER A 36 13.24 -4.92 -6.92
CA SER A 36 12.01 -5.46 -7.49
C SER A 36 12.07 -6.98 -7.61
N CYS A 37 10.91 -7.64 -7.54
CA CYS A 37 10.82 -9.08 -7.77
C CYS A 37 11.10 -9.47 -9.24
N CYS A 38 10.73 -8.63 -10.20
CA CYS A 38 11.06 -8.84 -11.61
C CYS A 38 12.26 -7.99 -12.05
N ASN A 39 12.93 -8.38 -13.14
CA ASN A 39 13.90 -7.49 -13.79
C ASN A 39 13.20 -6.30 -14.46
N VAL A 40 13.79 -5.13 -14.26
CA VAL A 40 13.32 -3.82 -14.75
C VAL A 40 14.46 -3.09 -15.46
N ASP A 41 14.12 -2.18 -16.36
CA ASP A 41 15.04 -1.17 -16.89
C ASP A 41 14.47 0.22 -16.58
N THR A 42 15.13 0.94 -15.67
CA THR A 42 14.73 2.28 -15.23
C THR A 42 14.99 3.36 -16.28
N LYS A 43 15.77 3.07 -17.34
CA LYS A 43 15.94 3.98 -18.48
C LYS A 43 14.75 3.92 -19.44
N LEU A 44 14.07 2.78 -19.52
CA LEU A 44 12.91 2.57 -20.40
C LEU A 44 11.58 2.90 -19.71
N GLY A 45 11.51 2.70 -18.40
CA GLY A 45 10.32 3.04 -17.64
C GLY A 45 10.35 2.54 -16.22
N GLY A 46 10.88 1.33 -15.94
CA GLY A 46 10.91 0.73 -14.60
C GLY A 46 9.81 -0.31 -14.32
N LEU A 47 8.92 -0.56 -15.28
CA LEU A 47 7.99 -1.70 -15.22
C LEU A 47 8.74 -3.03 -15.48
N CYS A 48 8.13 -4.14 -15.06
CA CYS A 48 8.66 -5.47 -15.37
C CYS A 48 8.86 -5.66 -16.88
N LEU A 49 10.05 -6.12 -17.27
CA LEU A 49 10.34 -6.41 -18.66
C LEU A 49 9.54 -7.64 -19.14
N PRO A 50 9.08 -7.67 -20.41
CA PRO A 50 8.48 -8.85 -21.00
C PRO A 50 9.43 -10.06 -20.91
N ASN A 51 8.88 -11.24 -20.61
CA ASN A 51 9.64 -12.50 -20.43
C ASN A 51 10.75 -12.44 -19.36
N SER A 52 10.67 -11.48 -18.44
CA SER A 52 11.60 -11.35 -17.33
C SER A 52 11.53 -12.56 -16.40
N LYS A 53 12.68 -12.98 -15.90
CA LYS A 53 12.74 -13.94 -14.79
C LYS A 53 12.25 -13.25 -13.52
N VAL A 54 11.21 -13.80 -12.93
CA VAL A 54 10.62 -13.32 -11.68
C VAL A 54 11.33 -13.99 -10.49
N CYS A 55 11.37 -13.31 -9.35
CA CYS A 55 11.88 -13.83 -8.09
C CYS A 55 11.17 -15.15 -7.70
N SER A 56 11.87 -16.01 -6.95
CA SER A 56 11.34 -17.34 -6.58
C SER A 56 10.16 -17.28 -5.61
N ASN A 57 10.13 -16.30 -4.71
CA ASN A 57 9.05 -16.09 -3.76
C ASN A 57 8.64 -14.62 -3.76
N ARG A 58 7.44 -14.32 -4.28
CA ARG A 58 6.93 -12.95 -4.42
C ARG A 58 6.62 -12.31 -3.07
N SER A 59 6.23 -13.12 -2.08
CA SER A 59 5.91 -12.65 -0.73
C SER A 59 7.14 -12.22 0.06
N ASP A 60 8.35 -12.53 -0.41
CA ASP A 60 9.59 -12.05 0.22
C ASP A 60 9.91 -10.59 -0.21
N TYR A 61 9.25 -10.04 -1.23
CA TYR A 61 9.58 -8.74 -1.83
C TYR A 61 8.48 -7.71 -1.57
N VAL A 62 8.89 -6.52 -1.12
CA VAL A 62 7.99 -5.36 -1.01
C VAL A 62 7.53 -4.89 -2.38
N PHE A 63 8.42 -4.89 -3.37
CA PHE A 63 8.17 -4.32 -4.69
C PHE A 63 8.04 -5.38 -5.78
N TRP A 64 7.02 -5.22 -6.63
CA TRP A 64 6.85 -6.02 -7.84
C TRP A 64 7.81 -5.58 -8.94
N ASP A 65 7.77 -4.29 -9.28
CA ASP A 65 8.64 -3.60 -10.24
C ASP A 65 9.34 -2.40 -9.56
N ALA A 66 9.85 -1.41 -10.31
CA ALA A 66 10.57 -0.28 -9.74
C ALA A 66 9.69 0.69 -8.93
N PHE A 67 8.36 0.58 -9.00
CA PHE A 67 7.43 1.55 -8.39
C PHE A 67 6.33 0.89 -7.57
N HIS A 68 5.77 -0.21 -8.07
CA HIS A 68 4.55 -0.79 -7.52
C HIS A 68 4.87 -1.78 -6.40
N PRO A 69 4.14 -1.70 -5.26
CA PRO A 69 4.19 -2.74 -4.25
C PRO A 69 3.75 -4.10 -4.82
N SER A 70 4.26 -5.19 -4.24
CA SER A 70 3.79 -6.54 -4.51
C SER A 70 2.34 -6.74 -4.06
N ASP A 71 1.71 -7.82 -4.51
CA ASP A 71 0.39 -8.23 -4.03
C ASP A 71 0.39 -8.47 -2.51
N ALA A 72 1.45 -9.09 -1.99
CA ALA A 72 1.66 -9.30 -0.56
C ALA A 72 1.79 -7.98 0.20
N ALA A 73 2.55 -7.00 -0.31
CA ALA A 73 2.67 -5.68 0.31
C ALA A 73 1.33 -4.94 0.31
N ASN A 74 0.57 -5.02 -0.79
CA ASN A 74 -0.77 -4.45 -0.88
C ASN A 74 -1.74 -5.10 0.11
N ALA A 75 -1.65 -6.41 0.36
CA ALA A 75 -2.48 -7.09 1.35
C ALA A 75 -2.22 -6.58 2.78
N VAL A 76 -0.95 -6.41 3.16
CA VAL A 76 -0.56 -5.84 4.46
C VAL A 76 -1.09 -4.42 4.64
N LEU A 77 -0.91 -3.57 3.62
CA LEU A 77 -1.40 -2.18 3.65
C LEU A 77 -2.94 -2.14 3.73
N ALA A 78 -3.62 -2.97 2.95
CA ALA A 78 -5.08 -3.05 2.96
C ALA A 78 -5.61 -3.48 4.34
N GLU A 79 -4.99 -4.46 4.99
CA GLU A 79 -5.34 -4.88 6.35
C GLU A 79 -5.12 -3.75 7.37
N HIS A 80 -3.99 -3.05 7.28
CA HIS A 80 -3.70 -1.91 8.15
C HIS A 80 -4.78 -0.83 8.01
N PHE A 81 -5.11 -0.42 6.78
CA PHE A 81 -6.12 0.62 6.55
C PHE A 81 -7.51 0.14 6.92
N PHE A 82 -7.86 -1.12 6.63
CA PHE A 82 -9.15 -1.66 7.02
C PHE A 82 -9.32 -1.59 8.55
N ASN A 83 -8.28 -1.99 9.28
CA ASN A 83 -8.30 -2.01 10.73
C ASN A 83 -8.28 -0.60 11.34
N THR A 84 -7.53 0.35 10.78
CA THR A 84 -7.42 1.71 11.34
C THR A 84 -8.60 2.62 10.98
N ILE A 85 -9.14 2.49 9.77
CA ILE A 85 -10.18 3.36 9.24
C ILE A 85 -11.58 2.85 9.58
N PHE A 86 -11.83 1.56 9.41
CA PHE A 86 -13.17 1.01 9.54
C PHE A 86 -13.44 0.38 10.91
N SER A 87 -12.41 0.17 11.74
CA SER A 87 -12.59 -0.30 13.12
C SER A 87 -12.67 0.83 14.14
N ARG A 88 -12.42 2.08 13.73
CA ARG A 88 -12.62 3.25 14.58
C ARG A 88 -14.06 3.74 14.38
N SER A 89 -14.88 3.70 15.44
CA SER A 89 -16.18 4.39 15.42
C SER A 89 -15.99 5.82 14.94
N PRO A 90 -16.93 6.38 14.14
CA PRO A 90 -16.78 7.72 13.61
C PRO A 90 -16.47 8.69 14.75
N SER A 91 -15.33 9.36 14.67
CA SER A 91 -14.98 10.42 15.61
C SER A 91 -16.10 11.47 15.53
N PRO A 92 -16.65 11.94 16.67
CA PRO A 92 -17.69 12.96 16.64
C PRO A 92 -17.17 14.15 15.83
N ALA A 93 -18.00 14.64 14.90
CA ALA A 93 -17.66 15.74 14.02
C ALA A 93 -17.09 16.91 14.84
N PRO A 94 -16.08 17.65 14.33
CA PRO A 94 -15.58 18.84 14.99
C PRO A 94 -16.76 19.78 15.25
N MET A 95 -16.97 20.19 16.50
CA MET A 95 -17.95 21.23 16.79
C MET A 95 -17.61 22.47 15.97
N PRO A 96 -18.56 23.08 15.25
CA PRO A 96 -18.31 24.34 14.57
C PRO A 96 -17.91 25.38 15.61
N SER A 97 -16.76 26.01 15.38
CA SER A 97 -16.32 27.19 16.12
C SER A 97 -17.35 28.30 15.95
N GLN A 98 -17.93 28.76 17.08
CA GLN A 98 -18.70 30.00 17.13
C GLN A 98 -17.81 31.22 16.91
#